data_AF-F5XMQ9-F1
#
_entry.id   AF-F5XMQ9-F1
#
_cell.length_a   1.000
_cell.length_b   1.000
_cell.length_c   1.000
_cell.angle_alpha   90.00
_cell.angle_beta   90.00
_cell.angle_gamma   90.00
#
_symmetry.space_group_name_H-M   'P 1'
#
loop_
_entity.id
_entity.type
_entity.pdbx_description
1 polymer ?
#
loop_
_entity_poly.entity_id
_entity_poly.type
_entity_poly.pdbx_seq_one_letter_code
_entity_poly.pdbx_strand_id
1 'polypeptide(L)'
;MMTNTTVDELIGRSNRLGAEPKNTNYAGGNTSAKGREVDPVTGEAVELVWVKGSGGDLGTLKPGGLAVLRLDRLRSLVGVYPGLPPV
;
A
#
# COMPACT_ATOMS: atom_id res chain seq x y z
N MET A 1 -0.95 15.45 -12.54
CA MET A 1 -0.22 14.27 -12.03
C MET A 1 -1.11 13.08 -12.34
N MET A 2 -0.72 12.21 -13.26
CA MET A 2 -1.54 11.06 -13.66
C MET A 2 -1.77 10.20 -12.42
N THR A 3 -3.00 10.11 -11.92
CA THR A 3 -3.31 9.27 -10.77
C THR A 3 -3.42 7.83 -11.25
N ASN A 4 -2.62 6.96 -10.66
CA ASN A 4 -2.69 5.52 -10.94
C ASN A 4 -4.06 4.99 -10.51
N THR A 5 -4.82 4.37 -11.42
CA THR A 5 -6.18 3.88 -11.12
C THR A 5 -6.21 2.96 -9.89
N THR A 6 -5.16 2.17 -9.68
CA THR A 6 -5.02 1.31 -8.50
C THR A 6 -5.04 2.11 -7.20
N VAL A 7 -4.38 3.27 -7.19
CA VAL A 7 -4.29 4.18 -6.05
C VAL A 7 -5.64 4.84 -5.79
N ASP A 8 -6.31 5.33 -6.84
CA ASP A 8 -7.61 5.99 -6.70
C ASP A 8 -8.67 5.01 -6.18
N GLU A 9 -8.69 3.79 -6.69
CA GLU A 9 -9.61 2.76 -6.20
C GLU A 9 -9.28 2.31 -4.78
N LEU A 10 -7.99 2.18 -4.42
CA LEU A 10 -7.55 1.85 -3.06
C LEU A 10 -8.05 2.90 -2.07
N ILE A 11 -7.87 4.18 -2.40
CA ILE A 11 -8.34 5.30 -1.57
C ILE A 11 -9.86 5.29 -1.47
N GLY A 12 -10.56 5.15 -2.60
CA GLY A 12 -12.02 5.10 -2.62
C GLY A 12 -12.59 3.96 -1.78
N ARG A 13 -11.98 2.76 -1.83
CA ARG A 13 -12.35 1.62 -0.98
C ARG A 13 -12.00 1.86 0.49
N SER A 14 -10.83 2.43 0.77
CA SER A 14 -10.38 2.73 2.14
C SER A 14 -11.30 3.73 2.82
N ASN A 15 -11.65 4.83 2.13
CA ASN A 15 -12.54 5.85 2.66
C ASN A 15 -13.95 5.30 2.90
N ARG A 16 -14.48 4.47 2.00
CA ARG A 16 -15.77 3.78 2.24
C ARG A 16 -15.72 2.83 3.42
N LEU A 17 -14.62 2.10 3.61
CA LEU A 17 -14.46 1.19 4.74
C LEU A 17 -14.34 1.94 6.07
N GLY A 18 -13.55 3.02 6.10
CA GLY A 18 -13.31 3.84 7.27
C GLY A 18 -14.40 4.88 7.57
N ALA A 19 -15.39 5.05 6.69
CA ALA A 19 -16.55 5.89 6.95
C ALA A 19 -17.42 5.35 8.11
N GLU A 20 -17.29 4.06 8.43
CA GLU A 20 -18.03 3.43 9.52
C GLU A 20 -17.11 3.09 10.70
N PRO A 21 -17.22 3.81 11.84
CA PRO A 21 -16.37 3.61 13.01
C PRO A 21 -16.46 2.21 13.64
N LYS A 22 -17.53 1.46 13.34
CA LYS A 22 -17.68 0.06 13.77
C LYS A 22 -16.73 -0.89 13.05
N ASN A 23 -16.28 -0.53 11.84
CA ASN A 23 -15.41 -1.36 11.02
C ASN A 23 -13.93 -1.09 11.30
N THR A 24 -13.59 0.15 11.65
CA THR A 24 -12.20 0.57 11.85
C THR A 24 -12.10 1.49 13.06
N ASN A 25 -11.33 1.08 14.06
CA ASN A 25 -10.95 1.96 15.16
C ASN A 25 -10.07 3.11 14.64
N TYR A 26 -10.05 4.24 15.35
CA TYR A 26 -9.21 5.40 15.00
C TYR A 26 -7.75 5.00 14.77
N ALA A 27 -7.18 5.45 13.64
CA ALA A 27 -5.84 5.11 13.14
C ALA A 27 -5.57 3.59 12.94
N GLY A 28 -6.57 2.73 13.14
CA GLY A 28 -6.52 1.29 12.96
C GLY A 28 -6.94 0.83 11.57
N GLY A 29 -6.83 -0.48 11.33
CA GLY A 29 -7.09 -1.10 10.03
C GLY A 29 -5.96 -0.84 9.03
N ASN A 30 -5.74 -1.78 8.10
CA ASN A 30 -4.76 -1.62 7.03
C ASN A 30 -5.41 -2.03 5.70
N THR A 31 -5.19 -1.24 4.67
CA THR A 31 -5.57 -1.57 3.29
C THR A 31 -4.33 -1.52 2.42
N SER A 32 -4.33 -2.36 1.39
CA SER A 32 -3.29 -2.34 0.38
C SER A 32 -3.85 -2.72 -0.99
N ALA A 33 -3.20 -2.26 -2.04
CA ALA A 33 -3.47 -2.68 -3.41
C ALA A 33 -2.16 -2.88 -4.15
N LYS A 34 -2.13 -3.85 -5.06
CA LYS A 34 -0.99 -4.12 -5.94
C LYS A 34 -1.32 -3.63 -7.33
N GLY A 35 -0.31 -3.13 -8.03
CA GLY A 35 -0.44 -2.66 -9.41
C GLY A 35 0.93 -2.38 -9.99
N ARG A 36 0.97 -1.68 -11.13
CA ARG A 36 2.20 -1.34 -11.82
C ARG A 36 2.32 0.16 -11.98
N GLU A 37 3.55 0.65 -11.99
CA GLU A 37 3.90 2.02 -12.35
C GLU A 37 5.26 2.02 -13.05
N VAL A 38 5.55 3.08 -13.80
CA VAL A 38 6.87 3.30 -14.39
C VAL A 38 7.84 3.76 -13.30
N ASP A 39 8.94 3.03 -13.11
CA ASP A 39 10.03 3.45 -12.24
C ASP A 39 10.69 4.71 -12.85
N PRO A 40 10.70 5.86 -12.16
CA PRO A 40 11.19 7.11 -12.73
C PRO A 40 12.70 7.13 -12.96
N VAL A 41 13.45 6.19 -12.37
CA VAL A 41 14.90 6.08 -12.53
C VAL A 41 15.25 5.21 -13.72
N THR A 42 14.51 4.11 -13.94
CA THR A 42 14.85 3.12 -14.98
C THR A 42 13.97 3.20 -16.22
N GLY A 43 12.78 3.80 -16.14
CA GLY A 43 11.77 3.81 -17.20
C GLY A 43 11.01 2.48 -17.35
N GLU A 44 11.33 1.48 -16.54
CA GLU A 44 10.73 0.15 -16.62
C GLU A 44 9.43 0.06 -15.82
N ALA A 45 8.50 -0.76 -16.28
CA ALA A 45 7.29 -1.07 -15.52
C ALA A 45 7.65 -1.96 -14.32
N VAL A 46 7.34 -1.51 -13.10
CA VAL A 46 7.61 -2.25 -11.86
C VAL A 46 6.32 -2.60 -11.12
N GLU A 47 6.29 -3.76 -10.48
CA GLU A 47 5.20 -4.13 -9.58
C GLU A 47 5.35 -3.45 -8.22
N LEU A 48 4.31 -2.76 -7.80
CA LEU A 48 4.25 -2.03 -6.54
C LEU A 48 3.12 -2.57 -5.68
N VAL A 49 3.27 -2.39 -4.37
CA VAL A 49 2.17 -2.44 -3.40
C VAL A 49 2.07 -1.10 -2.69
N TRP A 50 0.89 -0.48 -2.76
CA TRP A 50 0.54 0.67 -1.95
C TRP A 50 -0.11 0.16 -0.67
N VAL A 51 0.33 0.66 0.47
CA VAL A 51 -0.18 0.29 1.79
C VAL A 51 -0.53 1.56 2.55
N LYS A 52 -1.62 1.57 3.32
CA LYS A 52 -1.89 2.66 4.26
C LYS A 52 -0.65 2.92 5.14
N GLY A 53 -0.20 4.16 5.18
CA GLY A 53 0.87 4.60 6.05
C GLY A 53 0.50 4.51 7.54
N SER A 54 1.53 4.48 8.39
CA SER A 54 1.36 4.47 9.85
C SER A 54 0.63 5.73 10.32
N GLY A 55 -0.23 5.61 11.34
CA GLY A 55 -0.98 6.73 11.93
C GLY A 55 -2.09 7.33 11.06
N GLY A 56 -2.19 6.97 9.78
CA GLY A 56 -3.25 7.43 8.88
C GLY A 56 -4.61 6.78 9.19
N ASP A 57 -5.69 7.54 9.05
CA ASP A 57 -7.06 7.04 9.16
C ASP A 57 -7.57 6.59 7.79
N LEU A 58 -8.21 5.41 7.72
CA LEU A 58 -8.81 4.87 6.51
C LEU A 58 -9.91 5.77 5.95
N GLY A 59 -10.71 6.42 6.81
CA GLY A 59 -11.84 7.26 6.41
C GLY A 59 -11.41 8.58 5.73
N THR A 60 -10.16 9.01 5.98
CA THR A 60 -9.62 10.29 5.47
C THR A 60 -8.35 10.10 4.65
N LEU A 61 -8.11 8.87 4.17
CA LEU A 61 -6.88 8.52 3.47
C LEU A 61 -6.75 9.34 2.17
N LYS A 62 -5.54 9.84 1.94
CA LYS A 62 -5.14 10.61 0.75
C LYS A 62 -3.91 9.96 0.12
N PRO A 63 -3.56 10.26 -1.15
CA PRO A 63 -2.40 9.66 -1.81
C PRO A 63 -1.09 9.79 -1.03
N GLY A 64 -0.83 10.95 -0.42
CA GLY A 64 0.36 11.18 0.41
C GLY A 64 0.40 10.36 1.72
N GLY A 65 -0.71 9.72 2.09
CA GLY A 65 -0.80 8.80 3.22
C GLY A 65 -0.52 7.34 2.86
N LEU A 66 -0.11 7.04 1.63
CA LEU A 66 0.27 5.70 1.19
C LEU A 66 1.79 5.49 1.23
N ALA A 67 2.22 4.41 1.85
CA ALA A 67 3.57 3.88 1.66
C ALA A 67 3.61 3.05 0.37
N VAL A 68 4.64 3.25 -0.45
CA VAL A 68 4.80 2.56 -1.73
C VAL A 68 6.00 1.64 -1.63
N LEU A 69 5.80 0.34 -1.85
CA LEU A 69 6.87 -0.65 -1.83
C LEU A 69 6.98 -1.37 -3.16
N ARG A 70 8.23 -1.60 -3.57
CA ARG A 70 8.58 -2.50 -4.67
C ARG A 70 8.29 -3.96 -4.26
N LEU A 71 7.41 -4.63 -5.01
CA LEU A 71 6.92 -5.96 -4.66
C LEU A 71 8.01 -7.03 -4.79
N ASP A 72 8.92 -6.88 -5.76
CA ASP A 72 10.11 -7.72 -5.89
C ASP A 72 10.98 -7.65 -4.63
N ARG A 73 11.25 -6.45 -4.12
CA ARG A 73 12.06 -6.24 -2.91
C ARG A 73 11.38 -6.78 -1.66
N LEU A 74 10.07 -6.57 -1.52
CA LEU A 74 9.28 -7.12 -0.42
C LEU A 74 9.34 -8.66 -0.39
N ARG A 75 9.20 -9.31 -1.55
CA ARG A 75 9.29 -10.77 -1.65
C ARG A 75 10.69 -11.29 -1.35
N SER A 76 11.73 -10.59 -1.78
CA SER A 76 13.13 -10.96 -1.52
C SER A 76 13.52 -10.92 -0.04
N LEU A 77 12.74 -10.24 0.83
CA LEU A 77 13.02 -10.22 2.27
C LEU A 77 13.07 -11.62 2.88
N VAL A 78 12.29 -12.58 2.35
CA VAL A 78 12.30 -13.98 2.79
C VAL A 78 13.72 -14.58 2.74
N GLY A 79 14.52 -14.23 1.73
CA GLY A 79 15.87 -14.77 1.57
C GLY A 79 16.91 -14.22 2.55
N VAL A 80 16.60 -13.11 3.25
CA VAL A 80 17.54 -12.43 4.17
C VAL A 80 16.99 -12.31 5.59
N TYR A 81 15.72 -12.65 5.82
CA TYR A 81 15.09 -12.47 7.11
C TYR A 81 15.53 -13.58 8.08
N PRO A 82 16.23 -13.23 9.18
CA PRO A 82 16.86 -14.21 10.06
C PRO A 82 15.87 -15.03 10.91
N GLY A 83 14.60 -14.62 10.97
CA GLY A 83 13.56 -15.28 11.75
C GLY A 83 12.82 -16.40 11.03
N LEU A 84 13.18 -16.72 9.79
CA LEU A 84 12.60 -17.87 9.08
C LEU A 84 13.31 -19.16 9.49
N PRO A 85 12.56 -20.24 9.79
CA PRO A 85 13.18 -21.55 9.95
C PRO A 85 13.86 -21.96 8.63
N PRO A 86 14.98 -22.69 8.69
CA PRO A 86 15.64 -23.19 7.48
C PRO A 86 14.65 -24.03 6.66
N VAL A 87 14.61 -23.76 5.36
CA VAL A 87 13.76 -24.44 4.36
C VAL A 87 14.32 -25.81 4.01
#